data_AF-A0AAW0VT97-F1
#
_entry.id   AF-A0AAW0VT97-F1
#
_cell.length_a   1.000
_cell.length_b   1.000
_cell.length_c   1.000
_cell.angle_alpha   90.00
_cell.angle_beta   90.00
_cell.angle_gamma   90.00
#
_symmetry.space_group_name_H-M   'P 1'
#
loop_
_entity.id
_entity.type
_entity.pdbx_description
1 polymer ?
#
loop_
_entity_poly.entity_id
_entity_poly.type
_entity_poly.pdbx_seq_one_letter_code
_entity_poly.pdbx_strand_id
1 'polypeptide(L)'
;MAAWMYSRWRHSYWSSRGVPTPPFLPFLGHMHKQISLFQFRWDYIDEVYYKNGGSKYCGLYELFRPVLMIGDPDLLKNIFVKDFDHFVDRRRIL
;
A
#
# COMPACT_ATOMS: atom_id res chain seq x y z
N MET A 1 10.56 -13.38 19.63
CA MET A 1 9.60 -14.22 18.87
C MET A 1 8.28 -13.50 18.60
N ALA A 2 7.56 -13.03 19.65
CA ALA A 2 6.25 -12.39 19.51
C ALA A 2 6.21 -11.20 18.53
N ALA A 3 7.20 -10.29 18.59
CA ALA A 3 7.26 -9.14 17.69
C ALA A 3 7.37 -9.54 16.20
N TRP A 4 8.16 -10.58 15.90
CA TRP A 4 8.33 -11.07 14.53
C TRP A 4 7.05 -11.73 14.02
N MET A 5 6.39 -12.55 14.85
CA MET A 5 5.09 -13.15 14.53
C MET A 5 4.02 -12.07 14.31
N TYR A 6 3.99 -11.04 15.15
CA TYR A 6 3.09 -9.90 15.00
C TYR A 6 3.33 -9.17 13.68
N SER A 7 4.58 -8.87 13.33
CA SER A 7 4.90 -8.24 12.04
C SER A 7 4.43 -9.10 10.87
N ARG A 8 4.72 -10.41 10.91
CA ARG A 8 4.31 -11.34 9.85
C ARG A 8 2.79 -11.42 9.71
N TRP A 9 2.06 -11.47 10.83
CA TRP A 9 0.59 -11.48 10.85
C TRP A 9 0.00 -10.18 10.32
N ARG A 10 0.52 -9.02 10.74
CA ARG A 10 0.07 -7.72 10.23
C ARG A 10 0.33 -7.57 8.73
N HIS A 11 1.44 -8.10 8.24
CA HIS A 11 1.84 -8.04 6.84
C HIS A 11 1.25 -9.15 5.95
N SER A 12 0.40 -10.03 6.47
CA SER A 12 -0.34 -11.02 5.67
C SER A 12 -1.71 -10.51 5.17
N TYR A 13 -2.08 -9.26 5.48
CA TYR A 13 -3.39 -8.70 5.14
C TYR A 13 -3.71 -8.76 3.64
N TRP A 14 -2.78 -8.33 2.78
CA TRP A 14 -2.98 -8.32 1.34
C TRP A 14 -2.84 -9.70 0.70
N SER A 15 -1.85 -10.48 1.11
CA SER A 15 -1.64 -11.83 0.58
C SER A 15 -2.82 -12.76 0.90
N SER A 16 -3.42 -12.65 2.08
CA SER A 16 -4.63 -13.38 2.45
C SER A 16 -5.87 -13.02 1.62
N ARG A 17 -5.84 -11.90 0.89
CA ARG A 17 -6.92 -11.41 0.00
C ARG A 17 -6.57 -11.54 -1.48
N GLY A 18 -5.45 -12.17 -1.82
CA GLY A 18 -5.00 -12.30 -3.20
C GLY A 18 -4.58 -10.98 -3.86
N VAL A 19 -4.29 -9.94 -3.08
CA VAL A 19 -3.87 -8.64 -3.61
C VAL A 19 -2.36 -8.64 -3.87
N PRO A 20 -1.92 -8.36 -5.12
CA PRO A 20 -0.50 -8.26 -5.45
C PRO A 20 0.19 -7.24 -4.55
N THR A 21 1.30 -7.61 -3.94
CA THR A 21 2.04 -6.78 -2.99
C THR A 21 3.54 -6.90 -3.28
N PRO A 22 4.27 -5.78 -3.38
CA PRO A 22 5.72 -5.79 -3.58
C PRO A 22 6.47 -6.44 -2.41
N PRO A 23 7.75 -6.74 -2.58
CA PRO A 23 8.64 -7.00 -1.45
C PRO A 23 8.71 -5.80 -0.49
N PHE A 24 8.65 -6.06 0.81
CA PHE A 24 8.72 -5.05 1.87
C PHE A 24 9.59 -5.50 3.04
N LEU A 25 9.99 -4.56 3.91
CA LEU A 25 10.75 -4.88 5.12
C LEU A 25 9.81 -5.23 6.29
N PRO A 26 10.19 -6.19 7.15
CA PRO A 26 9.51 -6.42 8.42
C PRO A 26 9.45 -5.13 9.24
N PHE A 27 8.38 -4.95 10.02
CA PHE A 27 8.05 -3.76 10.83
C PHE A 27 7.85 -2.44 10.05
N LEU A 28 8.68 -2.15 9.06
CA LEU A 28 8.70 -0.89 8.30
C LEU A 28 7.77 -0.88 7.08
N GLY A 29 7.43 -2.05 6.55
CA GLY A 29 6.70 -2.16 5.30
C GLY A 29 7.47 -1.50 4.15
N HIS A 30 6.77 -0.65 3.40
CA HIS A 30 7.29 0.07 2.24
C HIS A 30 7.85 1.46 2.59
N MET A 31 7.92 1.83 3.87
CA MET A 31 8.45 3.14 4.29
C MET A 31 9.97 3.18 4.43
N HIS A 32 10.67 2.07 4.20
CA HIS A 32 12.11 1.96 4.46
C HIS A 32 12.97 2.93 3.63
N LYS A 33 12.58 3.23 2.39
CA LYS A 33 13.30 4.23 1.57
C LYS A 33 12.96 5.68 1.91
N GLN A 34 11.83 5.93 2.60
CA GLN A 34 11.43 7.27 3.03
C GLN A 34 12.25 7.75 4.23
N ILE A 35 12.68 6.82 5.08
CA ILE A 35 13.55 7.10 6.25
C ILE A 35 14.94 7.54 5.81
N SER A 36 15.37 7.12 4.61
CA SER A 36 16.72 7.38 4.12
C SER A 36 16.96 8.82 3.66
N LEU A 37 15.98 9.75 3.69
CA LEU A 37 16.07 11.15 3.21
C LEU A 37 16.48 11.35 1.73
N PHE A 38 16.84 10.28 1.00
CA PHE A 38 17.40 10.35 -0.35
C PHE A 38 16.37 10.20 -1.48
N GLN A 39 15.12 9.80 -1.20
CA GLN A 39 14.10 9.62 -2.24
C GLN A 39 12.75 10.19 -1.80
N PHE A 40 12.08 10.92 -2.70
CA PHE A 40 10.68 11.28 -2.50
C PHE A 40 9.84 10.01 -2.46
N ARG A 41 8.90 9.96 -1.50
CA ARG A 41 7.97 8.85 -1.33
C ARG A 41 7.30 8.43 -2.64
N TRP A 42 6.94 9.40 -3.48
CA TRP A 42 6.18 9.19 -4.70
C TRP A 42 6.99 8.44 -5.76
N ASP A 43 8.26 8.81 -5.97
CA ASP A 43 9.14 8.15 -6.94
C ASP A 43 9.30 6.66 -6.64
N TYR A 44 9.46 6.32 -5.35
CA TYR A 44 9.58 4.93 -4.91
C TYR A 44 8.27 4.16 -5.08
N ILE A 45 7.13 4.77 -4.75
CA ILE A 45 5.82 4.14 -4.91
C ILE A 45 5.55 3.85 -6.40
N ASP A 46 5.82 4.80 -7.28
CA ASP A 46 5.67 4.63 -8.72
C ASP A 46 6.59 3.52 -9.25
N GLU A 47 7.88 3.55 -8.89
CA GLU A 47 8.84 2.51 -9.26
C GLU A 47 8.33 1.12 -8.87
N VAL A 48 7.87 0.98 -7.63
CA VAL A 48 7.41 -0.29 -7.07
C VAL A 48 6.07 -0.75 -7.67
N TYR A 49 5.18 0.19 -7.97
CA TYR A 49 3.90 -0.07 -8.61
C TYR A 49 4.10 -0.57 -10.04
N TYR A 50 4.88 0.15 -10.86
CA TYR A 50 5.12 -0.23 -12.25
C TYR A 50 5.95 -1.51 -12.39
N LYS A 51 6.94 -1.72 -11.51
CA LYS A 51 7.77 -2.95 -11.54
C LYS A 51 7.02 -4.22 -11.15
N ASN A 52 5.96 -4.13 -10.35
CA ASN A 52 5.16 -5.29 -9.92
C ASN A 52 3.85 -5.44 -10.69
N GLY A 53 3.86 -5.02 -11.95
CA GLY A 53 2.77 -5.26 -12.88
C GLY A 53 1.57 -4.35 -12.63
N GLY A 54 1.82 -3.04 -12.49
CA GLY A 54 0.91 -1.91 -12.22
C GLY A 54 -0.33 -1.80 -13.12
N SER A 55 -1.09 -2.89 -13.18
CA SER A 55 -2.10 -3.18 -14.18
C SER A 55 -3.48 -2.73 -13.72
N LYS A 56 -3.79 -2.79 -12.41
CA LYS A 56 -5.07 -2.32 -11.86
C LYS A 56 -5.01 -1.80 -10.42
N TYR A 57 -4.43 -2.59 -9.52
CA TYR A 57 -4.29 -2.23 -8.11
C TYR A 57 -3.15 -3.00 -7.46
N CYS A 58 -2.61 -2.47 -6.37
CA CYS A 58 -1.47 -3.04 -5.65
C CYS A 58 -1.60 -2.74 -4.14
N GLY A 59 -1.33 -3.73 -3.32
CA GLY A 59 -1.29 -3.61 -1.86
C GLY A 59 0.07 -3.08 -1.42
N LEU A 60 0.05 -2.11 -0.50
CA LEU A 60 1.21 -1.54 0.15
C LEU A 60 1.04 -1.57 1.66
N TYR A 61 2.12 -1.31 2.38
CA TYR A 61 2.15 -1.23 3.83
C TYR A 61 2.91 0.00 4.27
N GLU A 62 2.25 0.84 5.05
CA GLU A 62 2.88 1.94 5.78
C GLU A 62 3.04 1.51 7.24
N LEU A 63 4.25 1.12 7.61
CA LEU A 63 4.49 0.35 8.83
C LEU A 63 3.58 -0.90 8.84
N PHE A 64 2.60 -0.94 9.74
CA PHE A 64 1.62 -2.01 9.86
C PHE A 64 0.24 -1.67 9.27
N ARG A 65 0.09 -0.50 8.63
CA ARG A 65 -1.17 -0.08 8.02
C ARG A 65 -1.23 -0.56 6.57
N PRO A 66 -2.21 -1.40 6.19
CA PRO A 66 -2.40 -1.76 4.79
C PRO A 66 -2.93 -0.54 4.01
N VAL A 67 -2.37 -0.29 2.83
CA VAL A 67 -2.76 0.78 1.91
C VAL A 67 -2.98 0.17 0.54
N LEU A 68 -4.10 0.50 -0.11
CA LEU A 68 -4.38 0.05 -1.48
C LEU A 68 -4.05 1.17 -2.46
N MET A 69 -3.20 0.88 -3.42
CA MET A 69 -2.93 1.75 -4.57
C MET A 69 -3.76 1.28 -5.75
N ILE A 70 -4.39 2.21 -6.46
CA ILE A 70 -5.33 1.93 -7.54
C ILE A 70 -4.87 2.73 -8.77
N GLY A 71 -4.68 2.04 -9.89
CA GLY A 71 -4.36 2.65 -11.18
C GLY A 71 -5.41 2.39 -12.27
N ASP A 72 -6.41 1.55 -12.01
CA ASP A 72 -7.52 1.30 -12.93
C ASP A 72 -8.55 2.45 -12.87
N PRO A 73 -8.81 3.16 -13.98
CA PRO A 73 -9.76 4.28 -14.02
C PRO A 73 -11.20 3.90 -13.69
N ASP A 74 -11.64 2.68 -14.03
CA ASP A 74 -13.00 2.22 -13.73
C ASP A 74 -13.17 1.97 -12.23
N LEU A 75 -12.15 1.41 -11.57
CA LEU A 75 -12.13 1.28 -10.11
C LEU A 75 -12.11 2.64 -9.42
N LEU A 76 -11.29 3.58 -9.90
CA LEU A 76 -11.28 4.95 -9.39
C LEU A 76 -12.66 5.60 -9.53
N LYS A 77 -13.33 5.44 -10.67
CA LYS A 77 -14.68 5.97 -10.88
C LYS A 77 -15.69 5.35 -9.92
N ASN A 78 -15.61 4.04 -9.66
CA ASN A 78 -16.49 3.40 -8.69
C ASN A 78 -16.29 4.02 -7.30
N ILE A 79 -15.04 4.16 -6.84
CA ILE A 79 -14.71 4.69 -5.51
C ILE A 79 -15.04 6.17 -5.35
N PHE A 80 -14.68 7.00 -6.33
CA PHE A 80 -14.81 8.46 -6.22
C PHE A 80 -16.17 9.00 -6.67
N VAL A 81 -17.00 8.19 -7.34
CA VAL A 81 -18.30 8.63 -7.87
C VAL A 81 -19.44 7.74 -7.39
N LYS A 82 -19.39 6.43 -7.64
CA LYS A 82 -20.53 5.55 -7.34
C LYS A 82 -20.69 5.26 -5.86
N ASP A 83 -19.58 4.92 -5.21
CA ASP A 83 -19.52 4.47 -3.82
C ASP A 83 -18.91 5.55 -2.90
N PHE A 84 -18.94 6.82 -3.34
CA PHE A 84 -18.26 7.93 -2.65
C PHE A 84 -18.70 8.09 -1.19
N ASP A 85 -19.96 7.80 -0.89
CA ASP A 85 -20.55 7.80 0.45
C ASP A 85 -19.86 6.82 1.42
N HIS A 86 -19.23 5.76 0.90
CA HIS A 86 -18.43 4.81 1.68
C HIS A 86 -16.98 5.28 1.89
N PHE A 87 -16.51 6.26 1.11
CA PHE A 87 -15.11 6.73 1.08
C PHE A 87 -15.00 8.23 1.43
N VAL A 88 -15.73 8.68 2.45
CA VAL A 88 -15.78 10.10 2.86
C VAL A 88 -14.55 10.57 3.64
N ASP A 89 -13.85 9.64 4.31
CA ASP A 89 -12.70 9.96 5.14
C ASP A 89 -11.47 10.31 4.31
N ARG A 90 -10.88 11.48 4.60
CA ARG A 90 -9.60 11.89 4.00
C ARG A 90 -8.46 11.48 4.90
N ARG A 91 -7.45 10.86 4.28
CA ARG A 91 -6.20 10.52 4.96
C ARG A 91 -5.49 11.79 5.45
N ARG A 92 -5.23 11.86 6.76
CA ARG A 92 -4.32 12.87 7.33
C ARG A 92 -2.88 12.48 7.02
N ILE A 93 -2.18 13.35 6.30
CA ILE A 93 -0.73 13.27 6.13
C ILE A 93 -0.13 14.00 7.35
N LEU A 94 0.50 13.24 8.24
CA LEU A 94 1.39 13.81 9.26
C LEU A 94 2.77 14.03 8.63
#